data_AF-A0A812KYW8-F1
#
_entry.id   AF-A0A812KYW8-F1
#
_cell.length_a   1.000
_cell.length_b   1.000
_cell.length_c   1.000
_cell.angle_alpha   90.00
_cell.angle_beta   90.00
_cell.angle_gamma   90.00
#
_symmetry.space_group_name_H-M   'P 1'
#
loop_
_entity.id
_entity.type
_entity.pdbx_description
1 polymer ?
#
loop_
_entity_poly.entity_id
_entity_poly.type
_entity_poly.pdbx_seq_one_letter_code
_entity_poly.pdbx_strand_id
1 'polypeptide(L)'
;MKRVHTPGLAVPRMTMSEELSQLLATWVAKLVASPEAKELEGPPLAPKGEAVEGIDAVAGALESVHRTIHRCRTLGIVSAEELAALCRPSLCVRVEVAFSPLSDLEVQLTDTGLLSLVDLPSPDTETLWETQDAQALCRAALREADGALVVIDASKHEVPQWMGNLLREAFDQEAGGLRRDDAWIIANRIDQLPEFFCKDGPKEVCKKVSQRQARNYKDVIVAEDHVIPISARLSLLAMYGREKVREPLSAQLVARFDRQPWFAQLCSLIFGVQWMTKAQDMDQTKWRQSMRELQLMGQVTGPLATSVLKTAYVKMLPHSVERVMLELSQLVTPGTRHLRLVLLCDTYSTCSWQVRKI
;
A
#
# COMPACT_ATOMS: atom_id res chain seq x y z
N MET A 1 5.70 3.83 -2.83
CA MET A 1 5.79 4.45 -1.47
C MET A 1 5.63 3.35 -0.42
N LYS A 2 6.36 3.39 0.70
CA LYS A 2 6.30 2.40 1.79
C LYS A 2 5.72 3.03 3.06
N ARG A 3 4.63 2.46 3.59
CA ARG A 3 4.08 2.81 4.91
C ARG A 3 4.54 1.79 5.93
N VAL A 4 5.32 2.19 6.93
CA VAL A 4 5.91 1.30 7.93
C VAL A 4 5.18 1.47 9.25
N HIS A 5 4.76 0.36 9.85
CA HIS A 5 4.19 0.40 11.19
C HIS A 5 5.28 0.72 12.21
N THR A 6 5.08 1.76 13.01
CA THR A 6 5.96 2.12 14.13
C THR A 6 5.11 2.23 15.39
N PRO A 7 5.09 1.20 16.26
CA PRO A 7 4.36 1.22 17.52
C PRO A 7 4.75 2.42 18.38
N GLY A 8 3.77 3.04 19.05
CA GLY A 8 4.01 4.18 19.94
C GLY A 8 4.40 5.49 19.25
N LEU A 9 4.44 5.55 17.91
CA LEU A 9 4.72 6.79 17.19
C LEU A 9 3.59 7.82 17.42
N ALA A 10 3.94 8.96 18.02
CA ALA A 10 2.96 10.00 18.37
C ALA A 10 2.41 10.75 17.15
N VAL A 11 3.27 11.04 16.17
CA VAL A 11 2.92 11.74 14.93
C VAL A 11 3.56 11.05 13.72
N PRO A 12 2.89 11.00 12.56
CA PRO A 12 3.49 10.41 11.36
C PRO A 12 4.81 11.08 10.99
N ARG A 13 5.75 10.28 10.50
CA ARG A 13 7.06 10.75 10.04
C ARG A 13 7.33 10.28 8.62
N MET A 14 7.77 11.16 7.74
CA MET A 14 8.21 10.83 6.39
C MET A 14 9.73 11.00 6.28
N THR A 15 10.35 10.02 5.64
CA THR A 15 11.76 10.05 5.23
C THR A 15 11.84 9.64 3.76
N MET A 16 12.85 10.15 3.08
CA MET A 16 13.09 9.90 1.66
C MET A 16 14.56 9.53 1.49
N SER A 17 14.87 8.59 0.60
CA SER A 17 16.26 8.26 0.33
C SER A 17 17.01 9.46 -0.27
N GLU A 18 18.30 9.56 0.02
CA GLU A 18 19.14 10.64 -0.50
C GLU A 18 19.18 10.61 -2.04
N GLU A 19 19.29 9.41 -2.62
CA GLU A 19 19.25 9.19 -4.06
C GLU A 19 17.96 9.75 -4.70
N LEU A 20 16.80 9.48 -4.09
CA LEU A 20 15.52 9.99 -4.58
C LEU A 20 15.44 11.52 -4.41
N SER A 21 15.97 12.05 -3.31
CA SER A 21 16.05 13.50 -3.07
C SER A 21 16.85 14.21 -4.14
N GLN A 22 18.04 13.68 -4.48
CA GLN A 22 18.92 14.22 -5.51
C GLN A 22 18.30 14.12 -6.91
N LEU A 23 17.65 13.00 -7.22
CA LEU A 23 16.94 12.81 -8.49
C LEU A 23 15.82 13.83 -8.66
N LEU A 24 14.96 14.00 -7.63
CA LEU A 24 13.87 14.98 -7.66
C LEU A 24 14.41 16.41 -7.75
N ALA A 25 15.49 16.75 -7.03
CA ALA A 25 16.14 18.05 -7.14
C ALA A 25 16.63 18.34 -8.56
N THR A 26 17.21 17.33 -9.23
CA THR A 26 17.64 17.42 -10.64
C THR A 26 16.44 17.70 -11.56
N TRP A 27 15.32 17.00 -11.33
CA TRP A 27 14.12 17.20 -12.13
C TRP A 27 13.46 18.56 -11.90
N VAL A 28 13.43 19.03 -10.65
CA VAL A 28 12.99 20.40 -10.33
C VAL A 28 13.86 21.44 -11.03
N ALA A 29 15.19 21.26 -11.05
CA ALA A 29 16.08 22.17 -11.76
C ALA A 29 15.80 22.19 -13.29
N LYS A 30 15.57 21.02 -13.90
CA LYS A 30 15.15 20.93 -15.31
C LYS A 30 13.79 21.61 -15.54
N LEU A 31 12.84 21.42 -14.63
CA LEU A 31 11.53 22.06 -14.66
C LEU A 31 11.65 23.59 -14.62
N VAL A 32 12.43 24.14 -13.69
CA VAL A 32 12.67 25.59 -13.57
C VAL A 32 13.36 26.17 -14.80
N ALA A 33 14.26 25.41 -15.44
CA ALA A 33 14.94 25.81 -16.66
C ALA A 33 14.02 25.77 -17.90
N SER A 34 12.89 25.05 -17.85
CA SER A 34 11.96 24.95 -18.97
C SER A 34 11.18 26.27 -19.17
N PRO A 35 11.13 26.81 -20.41
CA PRO A 35 10.32 28.00 -20.73
C PRO A 35 8.83 27.82 -20.40
N GLU A 36 8.32 26.59 -20.56
CA GLU A 36 6.91 26.21 -20.39
C GLU A 36 6.50 26.15 -18.91
N ALA A 37 7.46 26.01 -17.98
CA ALA A 37 7.17 25.95 -16.55
C ALA A 37 6.93 27.33 -15.92
N LYS A 38 7.24 28.43 -16.62
CA LYS A 38 7.09 29.80 -16.11
C LYS A 38 5.64 30.29 -16.05
N GLU A 39 4.70 29.61 -16.72
CA GLU A 39 3.27 29.93 -16.72
C GLU A 39 2.48 29.20 -15.62
N LEU A 40 3.09 28.21 -14.95
CA LEU A 40 2.47 27.42 -13.89
C LEU A 40 2.93 27.94 -12.52
N GLU A 41 2.00 28.06 -11.56
CA GLU A 41 2.28 28.37 -10.15
C GLU A 41 3.57 27.69 -9.69
N GLY A 42 4.49 28.50 -9.15
CA GLY A 42 5.95 28.28 -9.10
C GLY A 42 6.46 26.88 -8.73
N PRO A 43 7.74 26.62 -9.00
CA PRO A 43 8.32 25.28 -8.90
C PRO A 43 8.11 24.68 -7.50
N PRO A 44 7.71 23.40 -7.40
CA PRO A 44 7.66 22.72 -6.12
C PRO A 44 9.03 22.77 -5.46
N LEU A 45 9.08 23.08 -4.16
CA LEU A 45 10.32 23.03 -3.39
C LEU A 45 10.85 21.60 -3.42
N ALA A 46 12.13 21.45 -3.78
CA ALA A 46 12.80 20.16 -3.72
C ALA A 46 12.66 19.61 -2.29
N PRO A 47 12.10 18.40 -2.11
CA PRO A 47 11.97 17.84 -0.77
C PRO A 47 13.39 17.59 -0.24
N LYS A 48 13.71 18.20 0.90
CA LYS A 48 14.97 17.92 1.60
C LYS A 48 14.90 16.50 2.13
N GLY A 49 16.01 15.75 2.08
CA GLY A 49 16.11 14.40 2.67
C GLY A 49 15.97 14.37 4.20
N GLU A 50 15.62 15.49 4.83
CA GLU A 50 15.33 15.61 6.25
C GLU A 50 13.99 14.95 6.58
N ALA A 51 13.85 14.43 7.81
CA ALA A 51 12.60 13.86 8.27
C ALA A 51 11.52 14.95 8.41
N VAL A 52 10.33 14.67 7.91
CA VAL A 52 9.15 15.55 8.02
C VAL A 52 8.15 14.92 8.97
N GLU A 53 7.67 15.67 9.96
CA GLU A 53 6.77 15.17 11.00
C GLU A 53 5.40 15.88 10.97
N GLY A 54 4.35 15.13 11.28
CA GLY A 54 2.97 15.62 11.35
C GLY A 54 2.16 15.38 10.07
N ILE A 55 0.86 15.15 10.22
CA ILE A 55 -0.04 14.74 9.13
C ILE A 55 -0.01 15.73 7.96
N ASP A 56 -0.17 17.03 8.24
CA ASP A 56 -0.29 18.04 7.19
C ASP A 56 1.04 18.26 6.46
N ALA A 57 2.17 18.24 7.19
CA ALA A 57 3.50 18.40 6.61
C ALA A 57 3.89 17.19 5.74
N VAL A 58 3.62 15.96 6.24
CA VAL A 58 3.81 14.72 5.47
C VAL A 58 2.94 14.72 4.21
N ALA A 59 1.67 15.12 4.32
CA ALA A 59 0.78 15.20 3.16
C ALA A 59 1.28 16.22 2.12
N GLY A 60 1.71 17.41 2.56
CA GLY A 60 2.29 18.42 1.67
C GLY A 60 3.58 17.96 1.00
N ALA A 61 4.45 17.24 1.70
CA ALA A 61 5.67 16.68 1.13
C ALA A 61 5.38 15.61 0.06
N LEU A 62 4.46 14.68 0.35
CA LEU A 62 4.01 13.66 -0.62
C LEU A 62 3.37 14.29 -1.86
N GLU A 63 2.54 15.33 -1.66
CA GLU A 63 1.93 16.07 -2.76
C GLU A 63 3.00 16.76 -3.62
N SER A 64 4.01 17.38 -3.01
CA SER A 64 5.14 18.00 -3.72
C SER A 64 5.89 16.99 -4.59
N VAL A 65 6.18 15.80 -4.06
CA VAL A 65 6.82 14.70 -4.80
C VAL A 65 5.95 14.29 -6.01
N HIS A 66 4.68 13.96 -5.78
CA HIS A 66 3.78 13.55 -6.85
C HIS A 66 3.60 14.64 -7.93
N ARG A 67 3.43 15.89 -7.51
CA ARG A 67 3.27 17.04 -8.41
C ARG A 67 4.52 17.25 -9.26
N THR A 68 5.70 17.09 -8.68
CA THR A 68 6.98 17.20 -9.40
C THR A 68 7.08 16.14 -10.50
N ILE A 69 6.88 14.86 -10.14
CA ILE A 69 6.94 13.73 -11.07
C ILE A 69 5.93 13.94 -12.20
N HIS A 70 4.68 14.26 -11.84
CA HIS A 70 3.60 14.48 -12.80
C HIS A 70 3.93 15.61 -13.77
N ARG A 71 4.30 16.80 -13.28
CA ARG A 71 4.62 17.94 -14.15
C ARG A 71 5.80 17.66 -15.08
N CYS A 72 6.88 17.06 -14.56
CA CYS A 72 8.04 16.73 -15.37
C CYS A 72 7.67 15.76 -16.50
N ARG A 73 6.81 14.78 -16.24
CA ARG A 73 6.32 13.86 -17.27
C ARG A 73 5.40 14.56 -18.27
N THR A 74 4.40 15.32 -17.81
CA THR A 74 3.44 16.00 -18.70
C THR A 74 4.11 16.97 -19.66
N LEU A 75 5.17 17.65 -19.22
CA LEU A 75 5.93 18.60 -20.04
C LEU A 75 7.06 17.93 -20.86
N GLY A 76 7.16 16.59 -20.85
CA GLY A 76 8.20 15.87 -21.60
C GLY A 76 9.64 16.14 -21.14
N ILE A 77 9.82 16.68 -19.93
CA ILE A 77 11.12 17.05 -19.36
C ILE A 77 11.91 15.82 -18.91
N VAL A 78 11.19 14.76 -18.53
CA VAL A 78 11.77 13.46 -18.19
C VAL A 78 11.30 12.39 -19.17
N SER A 79 12.25 11.58 -19.64
CA SER A 79 11.96 10.46 -20.53
C SER A 79 11.30 9.30 -19.77
N ALA A 80 10.77 8.31 -20.51
CA ALA A 80 10.26 7.07 -19.92
C ALA A 80 11.38 6.30 -19.18
N GLU A 81 12.59 6.29 -19.74
CA GLU A 81 13.76 5.66 -19.13
C GLU A 81 14.16 6.33 -17.79
N GLU A 82 14.09 7.67 -17.72
CA GLU A 82 14.33 8.39 -16.48
C GLU A 82 13.24 8.12 -15.43
N LEU A 83 11.98 7.98 -15.84
CA LEU A 83 10.90 7.56 -14.95
C LEU A 83 11.08 6.13 -14.46
N ALA A 84 11.54 5.22 -15.31
CA ALA A 84 11.83 3.84 -14.93
C ALA A 84 12.90 3.75 -13.83
N ALA A 85 13.74 4.78 -13.62
CA ALA A 85 14.66 4.82 -12.49
C ALA A 85 13.92 4.79 -11.13
N LEU A 86 12.74 5.43 -11.02
CA LEU A 86 11.89 5.40 -9.82
C LEU A 86 11.34 4.00 -9.51
N CYS A 87 11.48 3.05 -10.44
CA CYS A 87 11.15 1.65 -10.21
C CYS A 87 12.17 0.91 -9.33
N ARG A 88 13.32 1.52 -9.04
CA ARG A 88 14.36 0.90 -8.21
C ARG A 88 13.93 0.88 -6.74
N PRO A 89 14.07 -0.26 -6.03
CA PRO A 89 13.72 -0.36 -4.60
C PRO A 89 14.45 0.65 -3.70
N SER A 90 15.66 1.10 -4.07
CA SER A 90 16.44 2.10 -3.33
C SER A 90 15.81 3.50 -3.37
N LEU A 91 14.99 3.80 -4.38
CA LEU A 91 14.30 5.08 -4.54
C LEU A 91 12.94 5.04 -3.85
N CYS A 92 12.96 5.15 -2.52
CA CYS A 92 11.76 5.00 -1.72
C CYS A 92 11.43 6.25 -0.88
N VAL A 93 10.13 6.46 -0.74
CA VAL A 93 9.54 7.31 0.31
C VAL A 93 9.02 6.38 1.39
N ARG A 94 9.52 6.55 2.62
CA ARG A 94 9.11 5.80 3.82
C ARG A 94 8.28 6.72 4.71
N VAL A 95 7.03 6.32 4.96
CA VAL A 95 6.10 6.99 5.88
C VAL A 95 5.88 6.08 7.07
N GLU A 96 6.33 6.49 8.24
CA GLU A 96 6.14 5.79 9.50
C GLU A 96 4.86 6.26 10.17
N VAL A 97 4.06 5.29 10.62
CA VAL A 97 2.74 5.51 11.21
C VAL A 97 2.42 4.46 12.26
N ALA A 98 1.75 4.86 13.33
CA ALA A 98 1.10 3.93 14.23
C ALA A 98 -0.24 3.49 13.62
N PHE A 99 -0.36 2.20 13.27
CA PHE A 99 -1.62 1.63 12.80
C PHE A 99 -2.55 1.41 13.99
N SER A 100 -3.62 2.20 14.07
CA SER A 100 -4.59 2.08 15.16
C SER A 100 -5.23 0.69 15.32
N PRO A 101 -5.47 -0.11 14.26
CA PRO A 101 -5.97 -1.48 14.43
C PRO A 101 -4.97 -2.46 15.06
N LEU A 102 -3.73 -2.04 15.28
CA LEU A 102 -2.66 -2.85 15.89
C LEU A 102 -2.22 -2.29 17.25
N SER A 103 -3.00 -1.40 17.86
CA SER A 103 -2.63 -0.78 19.13
C SER A 103 -2.54 -1.75 20.29
N ASP A 104 -3.20 -2.91 20.19
CA ASP A 104 -3.25 -3.99 21.18
C ASP A 104 -2.33 -5.18 20.81
N LEU A 105 -1.40 -4.99 19.87
CA LEU A 105 -0.48 -6.05 19.47
C LEU A 105 0.44 -6.43 20.64
N GLU A 106 0.73 -7.73 20.78
CA GLU A 106 1.66 -8.22 21.80
C GLU A 106 3.06 -7.67 21.55
N VAL A 107 3.72 -7.16 22.60
CA VAL A 107 5.05 -6.52 22.52
C VAL A 107 6.09 -7.42 21.86
N GLN A 108 6.00 -8.74 22.09
CA GLN A 108 6.90 -9.73 21.48
C GLN A 108 6.84 -9.74 19.94
N LEU A 109 5.66 -9.52 19.37
CA LEU A 109 5.49 -9.47 17.91
C LEU A 109 6.05 -8.16 17.33
N THR A 110 5.99 -7.06 18.07
CA THR A 110 6.58 -5.78 17.65
C THR A 110 8.10 -5.77 17.74
N ASP A 111 8.69 -6.57 18.64
CA ASP A 111 10.14 -6.70 18.80
C ASP A 111 10.78 -7.61 17.74
N THR A 112 10.00 -8.50 17.12
CA THR A 112 10.50 -9.51 16.17
C THR A 112 10.65 -8.96 14.74
N GLY A 113 9.90 -7.91 14.38
CA GLY A 113 10.07 -7.24 13.09
C GLY A 113 9.02 -6.18 12.77
N LEU A 114 9.09 -5.66 11.55
CA LEU A 114 8.33 -4.49 11.12
C LEU A 114 7.35 -4.83 10.00
N LEU A 115 6.08 -4.51 10.19
CA LEU A 115 5.10 -4.54 9.12
C LEU A 115 5.25 -3.32 8.22
N SER A 116 5.24 -3.54 6.90
CA SER A 116 5.23 -2.45 5.94
C SER A 116 4.29 -2.73 4.78
N LEU A 117 3.57 -1.69 4.35
CA LEU A 117 2.69 -1.72 3.19
C LEU A 117 3.34 -0.94 2.05
N VAL A 118 3.51 -1.58 0.90
CA VAL A 118 4.05 -0.94 -0.30
C VAL A 118 2.90 -0.67 -1.26
N ASP A 119 2.71 0.61 -1.60
CA ASP A 119 1.74 1.04 -2.61
C ASP A 119 2.45 1.13 -3.97
N LEU A 120 1.85 0.49 -4.98
CA LEU A 120 2.41 0.30 -6.32
C LEU A 120 1.54 1.01 -7.36
N PRO A 121 2.14 1.56 -8.44
CA PRO A 121 1.37 2.22 -9.48
C PRO A 121 0.40 1.25 -10.16
N SER A 122 -0.78 1.75 -10.52
CA SER A 122 -1.73 0.99 -11.32
C SER A 122 -1.19 0.84 -12.75
N PRO A 123 -1.07 -0.39 -13.28
CA PRO A 123 -0.63 -0.61 -14.66
C PRO A 123 -1.70 -0.33 -15.71
N ASP A 124 -2.95 -0.10 -15.28
CA ASP A 124 -4.10 0.14 -16.14
C ASP A 124 -4.27 1.63 -16.54
N THR A 125 -3.37 2.53 -16.12
CA THR A 125 -3.47 3.97 -16.41
C THR A 125 -2.33 4.44 -17.32
N GLU A 126 -2.69 4.84 -18.54
CA GLU A 126 -1.78 5.34 -19.59
C GLU A 126 -1.12 6.70 -19.27
N THR A 127 -1.40 7.33 -18.13
CA THR A 127 -1.07 8.74 -17.92
C THR A 127 0.34 9.00 -17.40
N LEU A 128 0.93 8.07 -16.65
CA LEU A 128 2.25 8.26 -16.01
C LEU A 128 3.25 7.16 -16.33
N TRP A 129 2.79 5.90 -16.35
CA TRP A 129 3.63 4.72 -16.48
C TRP A 129 3.23 3.92 -17.71
N GLU A 130 4.22 3.38 -18.42
CA GLU A 130 3.94 2.35 -19.41
C GLU A 130 3.56 1.06 -18.69
N THR A 131 2.63 0.29 -19.27
CA THR A 131 2.11 -0.93 -18.63
C THR A 131 3.22 -1.93 -18.30
N GLN A 132 4.26 -2.02 -19.14
CA GLN A 132 5.40 -2.92 -18.92
C GLN A 132 6.22 -2.52 -17.69
N ASP A 133 6.46 -1.22 -17.48
CA ASP A 133 7.19 -0.69 -16.32
C ASP A 133 6.44 -0.97 -15.02
N ALA A 134 5.13 -0.72 -15.02
CA ALA A 134 4.27 -0.99 -13.88
C ALA A 134 4.19 -2.50 -13.56
N GLN A 135 4.15 -3.37 -14.57
CA GLN A 135 4.21 -4.82 -14.38
C GLN A 135 5.57 -5.28 -13.85
N ALA A 136 6.68 -4.72 -14.34
CA ALA A 136 8.02 -5.03 -13.85
C ALA A 136 8.18 -4.62 -12.37
N LEU A 137 7.64 -3.46 -12.00
CA LEU A 137 7.52 -2.99 -10.62
C LEU A 137 6.75 -3.96 -9.73
N CYS A 138 5.55 -4.35 -10.18
CA CYS A 138 4.73 -5.32 -9.46
C CYS A 138 5.48 -6.64 -9.26
N ARG A 139 6.16 -7.14 -10.29
CA ARG A 139 6.94 -8.38 -10.21
C ARG A 139 8.10 -8.27 -9.22
N ALA A 140 8.84 -7.16 -9.22
CA ALA A 140 9.93 -6.93 -8.28
C ALA A 140 9.41 -6.84 -6.82
N ALA A 141 8.34 -6.10 -6.60
CA ALA A 141 7.73 -5.96 -5.27
C ALA A 141 7.17 -7.29 -4.75
N LEU A 142 6.51 -8.09 -5.60
CA LEU A 142 5.96 -9.40 -5.23
C LEU A 142 7.04 -10.43 -4.87
N ARG A 143 8.25 -10.32 -5.43
CA ARG A 143 9.39 -11.19 -5.05
C ARG A 143 9.86 -10.95 -3.62
N GLU A 144 9.83 -9.70 -3.16
CA GLU A 144 10.28 -9.34 -1.82
C GLU A 144 9.15 -9.44 -0.78
N ALA A 145 7.89 -9.39 -1.23
CA ALA A 145 6.72 -9.35 -0.37
C ALA A 145 6.46 -10.68 0.36
N ASP A 146 6.05 -10.55 1.62
CA ASP A 146 5.58 -11.65 2.45
C ASP A 146 4.05 -11.84 2.37
N GLY A 147 3.35 -10.91 1.71
CA GLY A 147 1.90 -10.90 1.54
C GLY A 147 1.46 -9.98 0.41
N ALA A 148 0.31 -10.28 -0.21
CA ALA A 148 -0.21 -9.50 -1.33
C ALA A 148 -1.68 -9.13 -1.12
N LEU A 149 -1.99 -7.83 -1.27
CA LEU A 149 -3.36 -7.32 -1.34
C LEU A 149 -3.65 -6.86 -2.76
N VAL A 150 -4.47 -7.61 -3.48
CA VAL A 150 -4.80 -7.35 -4.88
C VAL A 150 -6.09 -6.57 -4.94
N VAL A 151 -6.00 -5.27 -5.21
CA VAL A 151 -7.16 -4.39 -5.28
C VAL A 151 -7.75 -4.42 -6.68
N ILE A 152 -9.01 -4.84 -6.80
CA ILE A 152 -9.73 -4.90 -8.07
C ILE A 152 -10.97 -4.02 -8.03
N ASP A 153 -11.39 -3.56 -9.21
CA ASP A 153 -12.64 -2.83 -9.38
C ASP A 153 -13.81 -3.80 -9.54
N ALA A 154 -14.62 -3.98 -8.50
CA ALA A 154 -15.77 -4.87 -8.53
C ALA A 154 -16.90 -4.37 -9.44
N SER A 155 -16.90 -3.09 -9.81
CA SER A 155 -17.90 -2.54 -10.74
C SER A 155 -17.62 -2.90 -12.20
N LYS A 156 -16.41 -3.35 -12.51
CA LYS A 156 -16.02 -3.79 -13.85
C LYS A 156 -16.33 -5.28 -14.04
N HIS A 157 -16.72 -5.64 -15.26
CA HIS A 157 -16.99 -7.03 -15.64
C HIS A 157 -15.71 -7.81 -15.96
N GLU A 158 -14.70 -7.13 -16.52
CA GLU A 158 -13.45 -7.75 -16.91
C GLU A 158 -12.42 -7.66 -15.79
N VAL A 159 -11.85 -8.81 -15.45
CA VAL A 159 -10.74 -8.93 -14.52
C VAL A 159 -9.46 -9.06 -15.34
N PRO A 160 -8.45 -8.20 -15.14
CA PRO A 160 -7.21 -8.30 -15.88
C PRO A 160 -6.48 -9.62 -15.58
N GLN A 161 -6.35 -10.48 -16.60
CA GLN A 161 -5.72 -11.80 -16.45
C GLN A 161 -4.23 -11.73 -16.07
N TRP A 162 -3.55 -10.66 -16.46
CA TRP A 162 -2.13 -10.47 -16.20
C TRP A 162 -1.80 -10.44 -14.69
N MET A 163 -2.72 -9.94 -13.84
CA MET A 163 -2.52 -9.91 -12.39
C MET A 163 -2.46 -11.33 -11.79
N GLY A 164 -3.37 -12.20 -12.24
CA GLY A 164 -3.35 -13.61 -11.85
C GLY A 164 -2.10 -14.34 -12.32
N ASN A 165 -1.56 -13.98 -13.49
CA ASN A 165 -0.28 -14.52 -13.97
C ASN A 165 0.90 -14.09 -13.09
N LEU A 166 0.99 -12.80 -12.73
CA LEU A 166 2.07 -12.30 -11.87
C LEU A 166 2.07 -12.94 -10.49
N LEU A 167 0.89 -13.17 -9.91
CA LEU A 167 0.80 -13.85 -8.61
C LEU A 167 1.23 -15.31 -8.71
N ARG A 168 0.84 -16.02 -9.78
CA ARG A 168 1.31 -17.40 -10.02
C ARG A 168 2.82 -17.46 -10.20
N GLU A 169 3.39 -16.55 -11.00
CA GLU A 169 4.85 -16.40 -11.13
C GLU A 169 5.54 -16.12 -9.78
N ALA A 170 4.88 -15.42 -8.85
CA ALA A 170 5.40 -15.18 -7.51
C ALA A 170 5.33 -16.42 -6.61
N PHE A 171 4.27 -17.23 -6.73
CA PHE A 171 4.08 -18.45 -5.95
C PHE A 171 5.02 -19.59 -6.35
N ASP A 172 5.40 -19.66 -7.63
CA ASP A 172 6.25 -20.73 -8.16
C ASP A 172 7.74 -20.58 -7.77
N GLN A 173 8.10 -19.62 -6.92
CA GLN A 173 9.48 -19.39 -6.48
C GLN A 173 9.88 -20.40 -5.39
N GLU A 174 10.81 -21.30 -5.74
CA GLU A 174 11.21 -22.50 -4.96
C GLU A 174 11.80 -22.26 -3.56
N ALA A 175 12.07 -21.02 -3.15
CA ALA A 175 12.71 -20.70 -1.86
C ALA A 175 11.95 -19.61 -1.10
N GLY A 176 11.07 -20.00 -0.17
CA GLY A 176 10.50 -19.11 0.84
C GLY A 176 9.66 -17.93 0.31
N GLY A 177 9.20 -18.02 -0.94
CA GLY A 177 8.42 -16.97 -1.60
C GLY A 177 7.00 -16.82 -1.07
N LEU A 178 6.31 -15.80 -1.58
CA LEU A 178 4.89 -15.54 -1.34
C LEU A 178 4.07 -16.81 -1.57
N ARG A 179 3.21 -17.19 -0.62
CA ARG A 179 2.34 -18.36 -0.77
C ARG A 179 0.92 -17.95 -1.16
N ARG A 180 0.12 -18.90 -1.64
CA ARG A 180 -1.29 -18.65 -2.03
C ARG A 180 -2.15 -18.16 -0.87
N ASP A 181 -1.86 -18.63 0.35
CA ASP A 181 -2.54 -18.22 1.59
C ASP A 181 -2.14 -16.81 2.06
N ASP A 182 -1.08 -16.24 1.50
CA ASP A 182 -0.62 -14.88 1.80
C ASP A 182 -1.25 -13.83 0.86
N ALA A 183 -2.03 -14.26 -0.13
CA ALA A 183 -2.71 -13.38 -1.10
C ALA A 183 -4.20 -13.19 -0.79
N TRP A 184 -4.64 -11.92 -0.84
CA TRP A 184 -6.03 -11.51 -0.63
C TRP A 184 -6.51 -10.66 -1.80
N ILE A 185 -7.77 -10.85 -2.21
CA ILE A 185 -8.42 -10.02 -3.22
C ILE A 185 -9.31 -8.99 -2.53
N ILE A 186 -8.96 -7.72 -2.68
CA ILE A 186 -9.77 -6.60 -2.21
C ILE A 186 -10.69 -6.15 -3.36
N ALA A 187 -11.93 -6.62 -3.34
CA ALA A 187 -12.93 -6.26 -4.35
C ALA A 187 -13.56 -4.91 -4.01
N ASN A 188 -12.93 -3.84 -4.49
CA ASN A 188 -13.29 -2.46 -4.17
C ASN A 188 -14.42 -1.94 -5.08
N ARG A 189 -14.99 -0.77 -4.74
CA ARG A 189 -16.04 -0.08 -5.49
C ARG A 189 -17.38 -0.84 -5.58
N ILE A 190 -17.71 -1.62 -4.54
CA ILE A 190 -19.03 -2.24 -4.45
C ILE A 190 -20.17 -1.21 -4.43
N ASP A 191 -19.89 0.03 -4.00
CA ASP A 191 -20.83 1.15 -3.98
C ASP A 191 -21.26 1.62 -5.38
N GLN A 192 -20.53 1.21 -6.42
CA GLN A 192 -20.84 1.55 -7.81
C GLN A 192 -21.68 0.48 -8.51
N LEU A 193 -21.96 -0.64 -7.83
CA LEU A 193 -22.81 -1.68 -8.39
C LEU A 193 -24.28 -1.24 -8.39
N PRO A 194 -25.02 -1.43 -9.50
CA PRO A 194 -26.43 -1.04 -9.59
C PRO A 194 -27.29 -1.62 -8.47
N GLU A 195 -26.97 -2.82 -7.99
CA GLU A 195 -27.75 -3.50 -6.96
C GLU A 195 -27.44 -3.01 -5.53
N PHE A 196 -26.36 -2.24 -5.32
CA PHE A 196 -25.84 -1.91 -3.98
C PHE A 196 -26.80 -1.09 -3.13
N PHE A 197 -27.41 -0.06 -3.73
CA PHE A 197 -28.42 0.78 -3.08
C PHE A 197 -29.87 0.31 -3.35
N CYS A 198 -30.04 -0.88 -3.94
CA CYS A 198 -31.35 -1.42 -4.34
C CYS A 198 -31.80 -2.59 -3.44
N LYS A 199 -32.78 -3.36 -3.92
CA LYS A 199 -33.61 -4.35 -3.18
C LYS A 199 -32.83 -5.38 -2.35
N ASP A 200 -31.66 -5.81 -2.81
CA ASP A 200 -30.86 -6.88 -2.19
C ASP A 200 -30.01 -6.38 -1.00
N GLY A 201 -29.73 -5.08 -0.97
CA GLY A 201 -28.90 -4.42 0.04
C GLY A 201 -27.41 -4.82 0.01
N PRO A 202 -26.57 -4.13 0.82
CA PRO A 202 -25.11 -4.30 0.77
C PRO A 202 -24.63 -5.73 1.05
N LYS A 203 -25.32 -6.48 1.93
CA LYS A 203 -24.91 -7.82 2.34
C LYS A 203 -24.96 -8.84 1.20
N GLU A 204 -26.06 -8.85 0.45
CA GLU A 204 -26.24 -9.81 -0.64
C GLU A 204 -25.34 -9.45 -1.83
N VAL A 205 -25.15 -8.16 -2.11
CA VAL A 205 -24.17 -7.69 -3.10
C VAL A 205 -22.75 -8.13 -2.73
N CYS A 206 -22.34 -7.97 -1.47
CA CYS A 206 -21.04 -8.43 -1.00
C CYS A 206 -20.86 -9.94 -1.21
N LYS A 207 -21.88 -10.75 -0.91
CA LYS A 207 -21.87 -12.20 -1.13
C LYS A 207 -21.71 -12.55 -2.61
N LYS A 208 -22.50 -11.92 -3.49
CA LYS A 208 -22.40 -12.12 -4.95
C LYS A 208 -21.02 -11.76 -5.49
N VAL A 209 -20.46 -10.63 -5.03
CA VAL A 209 -19.11 -10.19 -5.41
C VAL A 209 -18.07 -11.20 -4.95
N SER A 210 -18.14 -11.67 -3.69
CA SER A 210 -17.19 -12.64 -3.13
C SER A 210 -17.17 -13.92 -3.95
N GLN A 211 -18.34 -14.50 -4.21
CA GLN A 211 -18.49 -15.70 -5.03
C GLN A 211 -17.97 -15.52 -6.46
N ARG A 212 -18.28 -14.37 -7.09
CA ARG A 212 -17.84 -14.08 -8.46
C ARG A 212 -16.32 -13.98 -8.53
N GLN A 213 -15.69 -13.23 -7.63
CA GLN A 213 -14.25 -13.05 -7.66
C GLN A 213 -13.49 -14.29 -7.20
N ALA A 214 -14.04 -15.07 -6.28
CA ALA A 214 -13.47 -16.36 -5.90
C ALA A 214 -13.41 -17.33 -7.09
N ARG A 215 -14.43 -17.31 -7.97
CA ARG A 215 -14.39 -18.08 -9.24
C ARG A 215 -13.33 -17.55 -10.20
N ASN A 216 -13.22 -16.23 -10.35
CA ASN A 216 -12.25 -15.61 -11.26
C ASN A 216 -10.80 -15.85 -10.82
N TYR A 217 -10.55 -15.91 -9.51
CA TYR A 217 -9.23 -16.06 -8.91
C TYR A 217 -9.00 -17.43 -8.27
N LYS A 218 -9.79 -18.45 -8.62
CA LYS A 218 -9.72 -19.81 -8.03
C LYS A 218 -8.33 -20.46 -8.06
N ASP A 219 -7.52 -20.09 -9.04
CA ASP A 219 -6.17 -20.62 -9.25
C ASP A 219 -5.11 -19.80 -8.49
N VAL A 220 -5.50 -18.66 -7.89
CA VAL A 220 -4.65 -17.73 -7.15
C VAL A 220 -4.92 -17.83 -5.66
N ILE A 221 -6.18 -17.65 -5.23
CA ILE A 221 -6.54 -17.69 -3.81
C ILE A 221 -6.90 -19.09 -3.31
N VAL A 222 -6.85 -19.29 -2.01
CA VAL A 222 -7.12 -20.60 -1.37
C VAL A 222 -8.62 -20.85 -1.18
N ALA A 223 -9.38 -19.82 -0.80
CA ALA A 223 -10.80 -19.93 -0.49
C ALA A 223 -11.56 -18.61 -0.70
N GLU A 224 -12.90 -18.66 -0.66
CA GLU A 224 -13.78 -17.49 -0.90
C GLU A 224 -13.60 -16.38 0.15
N ASP A 225 -13.23 -16.73 1.38
CA ASP A 225 -12.96 -15.80 2.48
C ASP A 225 -11.69 -14.94 2.25
N HIS A 226 -10.83 -15.30 1.30
CA HIS A 226 -9.73 -14.45 0.84
C HIS A 226 -10.19 -13.31 -0.08
N VAL A 227 -11.49 -13.25 -0.42
CA VAL A 227 -12.09 -12.12 -1.13
C VAL A 227 -12.80 -11.22 -0.14
N ILE A 228 -12.38 -9.96 -0.11
CA ILE A 228 -12.96 -8.94 0.79
C ILE A 228 -13.67 -7.89 -0.07
N PRO A 229 -15.00 -7.94 -0.19
CA PRO A 229 -15.78 -6.90 -0.85
C PRO A 229 -15.82 -5.63 0.01
N ILE A 230 -15.36 -4.51 -0.55
CA ILE A 230 -15.33 -3.23 0.16
C ILE A 230 -15.73 -2.06 -0.73
N SER A 231 -16.07 -0.96 -0.09
CA SER A 231 -15.97 0.36 -0.70
C SER A 231 -15.04 1.23 0.15
N ALA A 232 -13.78 1.34 -0.30
CA ALA A 232 -12.81 2.24 0.32
C ALA A 232 -13.29 3.71 0.28
N ARG A 233 -14.04 4.12 -0.76
CA ARG A 233 -14.59 5.48 -0.88
C ARG A 233 -15.55 5.81 0.26
N LEU A 234 -16.60 5.01 0.44
CA LEU A 234 -17.58 5.20 1.53
C LEU A 234 -16.89 5.22 2.90
N SER A 235 -16.00 4.25 3.17
CA SER A 235 -15.30 4.17 4.45
C SER A 235 -14.34 5.34 4.69
N LEU A 236 -13.61 5.81 3.66
CA LEU A 236 -12.73 6.97 3.77
C LEU A 236 -13.52 8.26 4.00
N LEU A 237 -14.60 8.48 3.25
CA LEU A 237 -15.48 9.63 3.42
C LEU A 237 -16.08 9.67 4.83
N ALA A 238 -16.51 8.52 5.35
CA ALA A 238 -17.01 8.38 6.72
C ALA A 238 -15.96 8.73 7.78
N MET A 239 -14.74 8.18 7.64
CA MET A 239 -13.64 8.48 8.56
C MET A 239 -13.27 9.96 8.52
N TYR A 240 -13.19 10.54 7.33
CA TYR A 240 -12.86 11.95 7.13
C TYR A 240 -13.94 12.88 7.69
N GLY A 241 -15.22 12.58 7.43
CA GLY A 241 -16.35 13.34 7.96
C GLY A 241 -16.43 13.30 9.48
N ARG A 242 -16.15 12.14 10.09
CA ARG A 242 -16.04 12.00 11.55
C ARG A 242 -14.91 12.84 12.13
N GLU A 243 -13.77 12.90 11.45
CA GLU A 243 -12.58 13.57 11.92
C GLU A 243 -12.67 15.10 11.79
N LYS A 244 -13.24 15.60 10.69
CA LYS A 244 -13.32 17.03 10.38
C LYS A 244 -14.50 17.74 11.04
N VAL A 245 -15.59 17.03 11.36
CA VAL A 245 -16.76 17.62 12.04
C VAL A 245 -16.75 17.22 13.51
N ARG A 246 -16.04 18.03 14.31
CA ARG A 246 -15.89 17.83 15.77
C ARG A 246 -16.85 18.65 16.61
N GLU A 247 -17.66 19.48 15.98
CA GLU A 247 -18.66 20.35 16.60
C GLU A 247 -20.05 19.99 16.05
N PRO A 248 -21.14 20.36 16.75
CA PRO A 248 -22.50 20.21 16.22
C PRO A 248 -22.65 20.88 14.85
N LEU A 249 -23.45 20.29 13.96
CA LEU A 249 -23.76 20.89 12.66
C LEU A 249 -24.72 22.06 12.88
N SER A 250 -24.17 23.26 13.05
CA SER A 250 -24.94 24.51 13.06
C SER A 250 -25.08 25.05 11.64
N ALA A 251 -26.06 25.93 11.41
CA ALA A 251 -26.21 26.62 10.12
C ALA A 251 -24.91 27.34 9.67
N GLN A 252 -24.13 27.87 10.61
CA GLN A 252 -22.83 28.50 10.31
C GLN A 252 -21.78 27.48 9.88
N LEU A 253 -21.70 26.34 10.55
CA LEU A 253 -20.75 25.28 10.22
C LEU A 253 -21.11 24.60 8.89
N VAL A 254 -22.40 24.39 8.64
CA VAL A 254 -22.91 23.95 7.33
C VAL A 254 -22.55 24.96 6.24
N ALA A 255 -22.77 26.26 6.44
CA ALA A 255 -22.37 27.29 5.47
C ALA A 255 -20.86 27.31 5.20
N ARG A 256 -20.03 27.02 6.22
CA ARG A 256 -18.58 26.89 6.08
C ARG A 256 -18.19 25.68 5.23
N PHE A 257 -18.83 24.54 5.46
CA PHE A 257 -18.50 23.28 4.79
C PHE A 257 -19.25 23.05 3.47
N ASP A 258 -20.34 23.75 3.17
CA ASP A 258 -21.09 23.62 1.91
C ASP A 258 -20.22 23.94 0.69
N ARG A 259 -19.26 24.86 0.85
CA ARG A 259 -18.25 25.17 -0.18
C ARG A 259 -17.16 24.10 -0.33
N GLN A 260 -17.16 23.06 0.52
CA GLN A 260 -16.19 21.98 0.48
C GLN A 260 -16.78 20.78 -0.28
N PRO A 261 -16.19 20.37 -1.43
CA PRO A 261 -16.73 19.30 -2.26
C PRO A 261 -16.95 17.98 -1.51
N TRP A 262 -16.06 17.63 -0.58
CA TRP A 262 -16.15 16.40 0.20
C TRP A 262 -17.39 16.37 1.10
N PHE A 263 -17.79 17.52 1.66
CA PHE A 263 -18.91 17.61 2.60
C PHE A 263 -20.24 17.50 1.86
N ALA A 264 -20.41 18.23 0.76
CA ALA A 264 -21.60 18.12 -0.08
C ALA A 264 -21.77 16.71 -0.66
N GLN A 265 -20.67 16.06 -1.10
CA GLN A 265 -20.73 14.67 -1.57
C GLN A 265 -21.12 13.70 -0.45
N LEU A 266 -20.51 13.83 0.73
CA LEU A 266 -20.82 13.00 1.89
C LEU A 266 -22.29 13.16 2.33
N CYS A 267 -22.76 14.40 2.45
CA CYS A 267 -24.12 14.69 2.87
C CYS A 267 -25.17 14.26 1.83
N SER A 268 -24.91 14.49 0.54
CA SER A 268 -25.81 14.04 -0.53
C SER A 268 -25.91 12.51 -0.61
N LEU A 269 -24.82 11.80 -0.36
CA LEU A 269 -24.77 10.35 -0.30
C LEU A 269 -25.59 9.77 0.86
N ILE A 270 -25.53 10.38 2.05
CA ILE A 270 -26.24 9.87 3.24
C ILE A 270 -27.70 10.32 3.25
N PHE A 271 -27.96 11.58 2.92
CA PHE A 271 -29.25 12.23 3.16
C PHE A 271 -30.04 12.53 1.89
N GLY A 272 -29.45 12.30 0.72
CA GLY A 272 -30.06 12.54 -0.59
C GLY A 272 -30.11 14.02 -0.95
N VAL A 273 -31.04 14.37 -1.84
CA VAL A 273 -31.22 15.74 -2.36
C VAL A 273 -31.57 16.75 -1.26
N GLN A 274 -32.19 16.30 -0.16
CA GLN A 274 -32.63 17.14 0.97
C GLN A 274 -31.58 17.25 2.08
N TRP A 275 -30.31 17.00 1.77
CA TRP A 275 -29.27 16.92 2.80
C TRP A 275 -29.08 18.23 3.58
N MET A 276 -29.23 19.39 2.95
CA MET A 276 -29.06 20.69 3.62
C MET A 276 -30.05 20.85 4.78
N THR A 277 -31.32 20.53 4.56
CA THR A 277 -32.36 20.59 5.59
C THR A 277 -32.10 19.59 6.71
N LYS A 278 -31.62 18.38 6.38
CA LYS A 278 -31.33 17.34 7.37
C LYS A 278 -30.06 17.60 8.18
N ALA A 279 -29.07 18.29 7.60
CA ALA A 279 -27.79 18.55 8.25
C ALA A 279 -27.84 19.74 9.22
N GLN A 280 -28.67 20.76 8.95
CA GLN A 280 -28.69 22.03 9.70
C GLN A 280 -29.08 21.92 11.17
N ASP A 281 -29.84 20.88 11.56
CA ASP A 281 -30.28 20.63 12.93
C ASP A 281 -29.71 19.34 13.51
N MET A 282 -28.64 18.81 12.90
CA MET A 282 -28.06 17.53 13.29
C MET A 282 -27.08 17.71 14.45
N ASP A 283 -27.40 17.11 15.59
CA ASP A 283 -26.46 17.01 16.70
C ASP A 283 -25.25 16.13 16.35
N GLN A 284 -24.18 16.30 17.12
CA GLN A 284 -22.93 15.59 16.88
C GLN A 284 -23.07 14.06 17.04
N THR A 285 -23.98 13.60 17.90
CA THR A 285 -24.19 12.16 18.15
C THR A 285 -24.78 11.50 16.91
N LYS A 286 -25.81 12.10 16.32
CA LYS A 286 -26.44 11.65 15.06
C LYS A 286 -25.44 11.70 13.91
N TRP A 287 -24.63 12.77 13.81
CA TRP A 287 -23.58 12.84 12.79
C TRP A 287 -22.60 11.67 12.92
N ARG A 288 -22.07 11.42 14.12
CA ARG A 288 -21.14 10.30 14.37
C ARG A 288 -21.79 8.95 14.07
N GLN A 289 -23.07 8.79 14.37
CA GLN A 289 -23.83 7.59 14.03
C GLN A 289 -23.92 7.41 12.51
N SER A 290 -24.32 8.45 11.75
CA SER A 290 -24.38 8.39 10.29
C SER A 290 -23.02 8.09 9.66
N MET A 291 -21.92 8.66 10.18
CA MET A 291 -20.56 8.32 9.73
C MET A 291 -20.25 6.85 10.02
N ARG A 292 -20.62 6.32 11.19
CA ARG A 292 -20.41 4.91 11.53
C ARG A 292 -21.20 3.99 10.60
N GLU A 293 -22.46 4.30 10.32
CA GLU A 293 -23.31 3.55 9.38
C GLU A 293 -22.70 3.54 7.98
N LEU A 294 -22.24 4.70 7.49
CA LEU A 294 -21.58 4.81 6.20
C LEU A 294 -20.27 4.00 6.15
N GLN A 295 -19.47 4.03 7.23
CA GLN A 295 -18.25 3.21 7.32
C GLN A 295 -18.58 1.72 7.28
N LEU A 296 -19.64 1.28 7.97
CA LEU A 296 -20.12 -0.10 7.96
C LEU A 296 -20.63 -0.50 6.58
N MET A 297 -21.33 0.38 5.85
CA MET A 297 -21.73 0.11 4.47
C MET A 297 -20.53 -0.15 3.55
N GLY A 298 -19.44 0.59 3.73
CA GLY A 298 -18.19 0.36 3.00
C GLY A 298 -17.43 -0.91 3.39
N GLN A 299 -17.89 -1.66 4.39
CA GLN A 299 -17.31 -2.91 4.92
C GLN A 299 -15.89 -2.81 5.50
N VAL A 300 -15.23 -1.65 5.47
CA VAL A 300 -13.92 -1.46 6.11
C VAL A 300 -14.09 -1.17 7.60
N THR A 301 -14.12 -2.24 8.40
CA THR A 301 -14.32 -2.18 9.85
C THR A 301 -13.01 -2.38 10.61
N GLY A 302 -12.97 -1.93 11.88
CA GLY A 302 -11.84 -2.17 12.78
C GLY A 302 -11.46 -3.65 12.90
N PRO A 303 -12.42 -4.58 13.14
CA PRO A 303 -12.14 -6.01 13.18
C PRO A 303 -11.55 -6.58 11.88
N LEU A 304 -12.05 -6.13 10.72
CA LEU A 304 -11.50 -6.56 9.43
C LEU A 304 -10.05 -6.07 9.24
N ALA A 305 -9.80 -4.78 9.50
CA ALA A 305 -8.46 -4.21 9.42
C ALA A 305 -7.50 -4.88 10.41
N THR A 306 -7.98 -5.17 11.63
CA THR A 306 -7.23 -5.93 12.64
C THR A 306 -6.94 -7.33 12.13
N SER A 307 -7.94 -8.05 11.59
CA SER A 307 -7.75 -9.40 11.06
C SER A 307 -6.70 -9.43 9.96
N VAL A 308 -6.79 -8.55 8.96
CA VAL A 308 -5.84 -8.51 7.84
C VAL A 308 -4.43 -8.13 8.32
N LEU A 309 -4.29 -7.06 9.10
CA LEU A 309 -2.98 -6.55 9.53
C LEU A 309 -2.35 -7.41 10.64
N LYS A 310 -3.13 -7.95 11.57
CA LYS A 310 -2.65 -8.86 12.63
C LYS A 310 -2.28 -10.22 12.06
N THR A 311 -3.01 -10.71 11.04
CA THR A 311 -2.60 -11.94 10.33
C THR A 311 -1.22 -11.78 9.71
N ALA A 312 -0.87 -10.60 9.19
CA ALA A 312 0.49 -10.35 8.70
C ALA A 312 1.55 -10.50 9.81
N TYR A 313 1.29 -9.99 11.01
CA TYR A 313 2.18 -10.20 12.16
C TYR A 313 2.28 -11.66 12.61
N VAL A 314 1.17 -12.38 12.61
CA VAL A 314 1.12 -13.76 13.13
C VAL A 314 1.68 -14.77 12.13
N LYS A 315 1.45 -14.58 10.83
CA LYS A 315 1.80 -15.56 9.79
C LYS A 315 2.99 -15.13 8.94
N MET A 316 2.97 -13.91 8.43
CA MET A 316 3.93 -13.46 7.43
C MET A 316 5.29 -13.17 8.07
N LEU A 317 5.33 -12.57 9.26
CA LEU A 317 6.58 -12.25 9.93
C LEU A 317 7.44 -13.49 10.27
N PRO A 318 6.89 -14.58 10.85
CA PRO A 318 7.65 -15.83 11.00
C PRO A 318 8.17 -16.39 9.67
N HIS A 319 7.37 -16.36 8.60
CA HIS A 319 7.81 -16.78 7.27
C HIS A 319 8.98 -15.93 6.76
N SER A 320 8.95 -14.62 6.98
CA SER A 320 10.08 -13.73 6.64
C SER A 320 11.35 -14.11 7.39
N VAL A 321 11.23 -14.41 8.68
CA VAL A 321 12.36 -14.85 9.50
C VAL A 321 12.89 -16.20 9.00
N GLU A 322 12.02 -17.17 8.72
CA GLU A 322 12.41 -18.45 8.13
C GLU A 322 13.14 -18.26 6.80
N ARG A 323 12.65 -17.38 5.91
CA ARG A 323 13.29 -17.04 4.63
C ARG A 323 14.68 -16.47 4.85
N VAL A 324 14.82 -15.46 5.71
CA VAL A 324 16.13 -14.86 6.03
C VAL A 324 17.07 -15.90 6.63
N MET A 325 16.58 -16.77 7.53
CA MET A 325 17.39 -17.84 8.11
C MET A 325 17.80 -18.88 7.07
N LEU A 326 16.94 -19.20 6.11
CA LEU A 326 17.25 -20.08 4.98
C LEU A 326 18.31 -19.44 4.08
N GLU A 327 18.15 -18.17 3.68
CA GLU A 327 19.15 -17.42 2.89
C GLU A 327 20.49 -17.35 3.61
N LEU A 328 20.50 -17.02 4.91
CA LEU A 328 21.70 -17.04 5.74
C LEU A 328 22.32 -18.44 5.78
N SER A 329 21.53 -19.49 5.96
CA SER A 329 22.04 -20.87 5.93
C SER A 329 22.66 -21.21 4.58
N GLN A 330 22.07 -20.75 3.48
CA GLN A 330 22.57 -20.95 2.12
C GLN A 330 23.84 -20.13 1.83
N LEU A 331 24.06 -19.02 2.52
CA LEU A 331 25.33 -18.25 2.46
C LEU A 331 26.42 -18.87 3.35
N VAL A 332 26.03 -19.37 4.53
CA VAL A 332 26.94 -19.97 5.53
C VAL A 332 27.36 -21.39 5.14
N THR A 333 26.50 -22.19 4.48
CA THR A 333 26.82 -23.58 4.10
C THR A 333 27.95 -23.69 3.05
N PRO A 334 28.02 -22.82 2.02
CA PRO A 334 29.18 -22.69 1.14
C PRO A 334 30.40 -22.15 1.89
N GLY A 335 30.24 -21.16 2.78
CA GLY A 335 31.33 -20.60 3.58
C GLY A 335 31.96 -21.61 4.55
N THR A 336 31.15 -22.47 5.17
CA THR A 336 31.59 -23.58 6.02
C THR A 336 32.12 -24.77 5.22
N ARG A 337 31.65 -25.01 4.00
CA ARG A 337 32.27 -25.95 3.06
C ARG A 337 33.63 -25.44 2.57
N HIS A 338 33.79 -24.14 2.29
CA HIS A 338 35.07 -23.52 1.97
C HIS A 338 36.02 -23.52 3.18
N LEU A 339 35.56 -23.21 4.38
CA LEU A 339 36.37 -23.33 5.61
C LEU A 339 36.75 -24.78 5.90
N ARG A 340 35.88 -25.77 5.66
CA ARG A 340 36.23 -27.20 5.73
C ARG A 340 37.23 -27.61 4.66
N LEU A 341 37.13 -27.08 3.43
CA LEU A 341 38.10 -27.34 2.36
C LEU A 341 39.46 -26.69 2.64
N VAL A 342 39.50 -25.49 3.23
CA VAL A 342 40.74 -24.82 3.64
C VAL A 342 41.36 -25.53 4.85
N LEU A 343 40.57 -25.95 5.85
CA LEU A 343 41.07 -26.74 6.98
C LEU A 343 41.51 -28.16 6.58
N LEU A 344 40.89 -28.76 5.54
CA LEU A 344 41.37 -30.02 4.95
C LEU A 344 42.65 -29.79 4.14
N CYS A 345 42.79 -28.70 3.38
CA CYS A 345 44.02 -28.39 2.65
C CYS A 345 45.21 -28.06 3.59
N ASP A 346 44.97 -27.41 4.74
CA ASP A 346 46.01 -27.13 5.74
C ASP A 346 46.36 -28.33 6.63
N THR A 347 45.48 -29.34 6.76
CA THR A 347 45.81 -30.60 7.45
C THR A 347 46.51 -31.63 6.56
N TYR A 348 46.52 -31.45 5.23
CA TYR A 348 47.25 -32.32 4.29
C TYR A 348 48.68 -31.84 3.94
N SER A 349 49.15 -30.70 4.47
CA SER A 349 50.50 -30.17 4.22
C SER A 349 51.56 -30.57 5.28
N THR A 350 51.21 -31.35 6.31
CA THR A 350 52.17 -31.76 7.37
C THR A 350 52.15 -33.23 7.82
N CYS A 351 51.45 -34.13 7.12
CA CYS A 351 51.57 -35.57 7.41
C CYS A 351 52.56 -36.26 6.46
N SER A 352 53.82 -36.35 6.89
CA SER A 352 54.80 -37.26 6.34
C SER A 352 54.37 -38.72 6.57
N TRP A 353 53.97 -39.42 5.52
CA TRP A 353 53.96 -40.88 5.50
C TRP A 353 55.17 -41.36 4.69
N GLN A 354 56.18 -41.83 5.41
CA GLN A 354 57.26 -42.62 4.84
C GLN A 354 56.67 -43.90 4.25
N VAL A 355 56.79 -44.06 2.94
CA VAL A 355 56.76 -45.37 2.29
C VAL A 355 58.20 -45.74 1.98
N ARG A 356 58.82 -46.57 2.83
CA ARG A 356 59.98 -47.37 2.41
C ARG A 356 59.48 -48.77 2.04
N LYS A 357 59.78 -49.16 0.81
CA LYS A 357 59.85 -50.57 0.40
C LYS A 357 61.18 -51.14 0.93
N ILE A 358 61.09 -52.41 1.37
CA ILE A 358 62.08 -53.30 2.00
C ILE A 358 62.18 -53.12 3.51
#